data_AF-A0A256IDE2-F1
#
_entry.id   AF-A0A256IDE2-F1
#
_cell.length_a   1.000
_cell.length_b   1.000
_cell.length_c   1.000
_cell.angle_alpha   90.00
_cell.angle_beta   90.00
_cell.angle_gamma   90.00
#
_symmetry.space_group_name_H-M   'P 1'
#
loop_
_entity.id
_entity.type
_entity.pdbx_description
1 polymer ?
#
loop_
_entity_poly.entity_id
_entity_poly.type
_entity_poly.pdbx_seq_one_letter_code
_entity_poly.pdbx_strand_id
1 'polypeptide(L)'
;MERTPEGTPVGIDDPYAVAGACDHLTDDGRCRFALTRAGDDPAFAAARRADDHACHVGPDAEWRACPHYRSTTDGRECARCGLAEVRLAHEDARPLVEEHHLSYGDADDVGRAAADVTAADDLGPDAAAPRDDAGDADRDDAGPHEITVALCRWCHAKVHTGVARVDDDASPDPEAIAAREGRRTREREESAFSTARERYGSDGGGE
;
A
#
# COMPACT_ATOMS: atom_id res chain seq x y z
N MET A 1 3.50 4.60 -18.54
CA MET A 1 4.42 4.30 -17.44
C MET A 1 5.71 3.82 -18.09
N GLU A 2 6.72 4.69 -18.16
CA GLU A 2 8.01 4.35 -18.76
C GLU A 2 8.88 3.71 -17.68
N ARG A 3 9.28 2.46 -17.89
CA ARG A 3 10.18 1.70 -17.03
C ARG A 3 11.61 2.20 -17.22
N THR A 4 12.44 2.17 -16.18
CA THR A 4 13.90 2.31 -16.37
C THR A 4 14.41 1.12 -17.22
N PRO A 5 15.55 1.27 -17.93
CA PRO A 5 16.12 0.21 -18.77
C PRO A 5 16.41 -1.11 -18.04
N GLU A 6 16.45 -1.08 -16.70
CA GLU A 6 16.72 -2.22 -15.81
C GLU A 6 15.45 -2.88 -15.24
N GLY A 7 14.25 -2.40 -15.62
CA GLY A 7 12.99 -3.07 -15.28
C GLY A 7 12.53 -2.96 -13.81
N THR A 8 13.27 -2.27 -12.94
CA THR A 8 12.89 -2.10 -11.54
C THR A 8 11.60 -1.28 -11.43
N PRO A 9 10.56 -1.77 -10.72
CA PRO A 9 9.41 -0.97 -10.36
C PRO A 9 9.87 0.27 -9.59
N VAL A 10 9.24 1.41 -9.87
CA VAL A 10 9.76 2.74 -9.53
C VAL A 10 10.09 2.85 -8.03
N GLY A 11 11.37 2.97 -7.71
CA GLY A 11 11.84 3.42 -6.40
C GLY A 11 12.08 2.36 -5.32
N ILE A 12 11.99 1.05 -5.61
CA ILE A 12 12.44 -0.01 -4.69
C ILE A 12 12.72 -1.32 -5.45
N ASP A 13 13.72 -2.10 -5.03
CA ASP A 13 14.09 -3.36 -5.71
C ASP A 13 13.13 -4.51 -5.38
N ASP A 14 12.61 -4.55 -4.16
CA ASP A 14 11.62 -5.54 -3.70
C ASP A 14 10.45 -4.81 -2.98
N PRO A 15 9.26 -4.73 -3.60
CA PRO A 15 8.07 -4.16 -2.97
C PRO A 15 7.65 -4.86 -1.67
N TYR A 16 7.92 -6.16 -1.53
CA TYR A 16 7.56 -6.93 -0.35
C TYR A 16 8.46 -6.61 0.85
N ALA A 17 9.66 -6.06 0.63
CA ALA A 17 10.55 -5.62 1.69
C ALA A 17 9.97 -4.46 2.53
N VAL A 18 9.02 -3.71 1.98
CA VAL A 18 8.32 -2.60 2.66
C VAL A 18 6.83 -2.88 2.88
N ALA A 19 6.36 -4.06 2.49
CA ALA A 19 4.98 -4.46 2.68
C ALA A 19 4.72 -4.86 4.13
N GLY A 20 3.53 -4.53 4.62
CA GLY A 20 3.10 -4.80 5.99
C GLY A 20 2.29 -6.08 6.13
N ALA A 21 1.57 -6.19 7.25
CA ALA A 21 0.59 -7.24 7.45
C ALA A 21 -0.51 -7.19 6.38
N CYS A 22 -1.13 -8.34 6.13
CA CYS A 22 -2.24 -8.42 5.18
C CYS A 22 -3.43 -7.57 5.65
N ASP A 23 -3.98 -6.74 4.77
CA ASP A 23 -5.20 -5.92 5.03
C ASP A 23 -6.43 -6.77 5.39
N HIS A 24 -6.38 -8.07 5.05
CA HIS A 24 -7.42 -9.04 5.35
C HIS A 24 -7.20 -9.78 6.65
N LEU A 25 -6.05 -9.64 7.30
CA LEU A 25 -5.82 -10.17 8.65
C LEU A 25 -6.64 -9.37 9.67
N THR A 26 -7.49 -10.05 10.42
CA THR A 26 -8.17 -9.46 11.57
C THR A 26 -7.34 -9.63 12.84
N ASP A 27 -7.64 -8.85 13.87
CA ASP A 27 -6.92 -8.88 15.15
C ASP A 27 -6.96 -10.25 15.85
N ASP A 28 -7.99 -11.05 15.56
CA ASP A 28 -8.15 -12.42 16.06
C ASP A 28 -7.59 -13.50 15.09
N GLY A 29 -6.78 -13.09 14.10
CA GLY A 29 -6.05 -14.00 13.20
C GLY A 29 -6.84 -14.54 12.01
N ARG A 30 -8.09 -14.11 11.83
CA ARG A 30 -8.97 -14.59 10.76
C ARG A 30 -8.83 -13.80 9.47
N CYS A 31 -9.21 -14.44 8.36
CA CYS A 31 -9.18 -13.86 7.03
C CYS A 31 -10.50 -13.15 6.72
N ARG A 32 -10.50 -11.82 6.76
CA ARG A 32 -11.64 -10.97 6.38
C ARG A 32 -12.10 -11.24 4.95
N PHE A 33 -11.17 -11.47 4.01
CA PHE A 33 -11.52 -11.81 2.62
C PHE A 33 -12.43 -13.04 2.55
N ALA A 34 -12.03 -14.14 3.18
CA ALA A 34 -12.84 -15.37 3.17
C ALA A 34 -14.19 -15.20 3.88
N LEU A 35 -14.27 -14.31 4.88
CA LEU A 35 -15.51 -14.04 5.62
C LEU A 35 -16.49 -13.16 4.84
N THR A 36 -16.00 -12.11 4.16
CA THR A 36 -16.85 -11.07 3.57
C THR A 36 -16.95 -11.13 2.06
N ARG A 37 -16.00 -11.81 1.40
CA ARG A 37 -15.86 -11.89 -0.07
C ARG A 37 -15.81 -13.34 -0.57
N ALA A 38 -16.48 -14.25 0.11
CA ALA A 38 -16.49 -15.68 -0.25
C ALA A 38 -17.00 -15.98 -1.67
N GLY A 39 -17.80 -15.09 -2.26
CA GLY A 39 -18.27 -15.22 -3.64
C GLY A 39 -17.21 -14.93 -4.70
N ASP A 40 -16.20 -14.10 -4.37
CA ASP A 40 -15.17 -13.65 -5.30
C ASP A 40 -14.14 -14.76 -5.56
N ASP A 41 -13.85 -15.58 -4.54
CA ASP A 41 -13.08 -16.82 -4.66
C ASP A 41 -13.65 -17.90 -3.71
N PRO A 42 -14.63 -18.70 -4.20
CA PRO A 42 -15.30 -19.71 -3.39
C PRO A 42 -14.38 -20.85 -2.95
N ALA A 43 -13.36 -21.17 -3.75
CA ALA A 43 -12.42 -22.25 -3.45
C ALA A 43 -11.49 -21.84 -2.29
N PHE A 44 -10.91 -20.64 -2.36
CA PHE A 44 -10.15 -20.07 -1.27
C PHE A 44 -10.98 -19.93 0.00
N ALA A 45 -12.20 -19.39 -0.10
CA ALA A 45 -13.08 -19.25 1.04
C ALA A 45 -13.48 -20.61 1.64
N ALA A 46 -13.64 -21.66 0.82
CA ALA A 46 -13.87 -23.02 1.31
C ALA A 46 -12.66 -23.60 2.05
N ALA A 47 -11.45 -23.43 1.50
CA ALA A 47 -10.22 -23.85 2.16
C ALA A 47 -10.03 -23.13 3.50
N ARG A 48 -10.27 -21.81 3.53
CA ARG A 48 -10.26 -21.02 4.77
C ARG A 48 -11.32 -21.49 5.76
N ARG A 49 -12.55 -21.75 5.32
CA ARG A 49 -13.62 -22.29 6.19
C ARG A 49 -13.26 -23.63 6.83
N ALA A 50 -12.53 -24.50 6.12
CA ALA A 50 -12.06 -25.77 6.66
C ALA A 50 -10.96 -25.59 7.73
N ASP A 51 -10.32 -24.43 7.75
CA ASP A 51 -9.22 -24.04 8.64
C ASP A 51 -9.63 -22.90 9.57
N ASP A 52 -10.89 -22.90 10.04
CA ASP A 52 -11.46 -21.90 10.96
C ASP A 52 -11.29 -20.42 10.53
N HIS A 53 -11.16 -20.21 9.22
CA HIS A 53 -10.84 -18.93 8.57
C HIS A 53 -9.47 -18.36 8.93
N ALA A 54 -8.49 -19.17 9.33
CA ALA A 54 -7.14 -18.70 9.59
C ALA A 54 -6.57 -17.96 8.37
N CYS A 55 -6.06 -16.75 8.58
CA CYS A 55 -5.42 -16.00 7.50
C CYS A 55 -4.09 -16.68 7.14
N HIS A 56 -3.87 -16.96 5.85
CA HIS A 56 -2.61 -17.54 5.37
C HIS A 56 -1.39 -16.76 5.82
N VAL A 57 -1.47 -15.43 5.80
CA VAL A 57 -0.33 -14.58 6.17
C VAL A 57 -0.05 -14.66 7.66
N GLY A 58 -1.10 -14.75 8.48
CA GLY A 58 -0.99 -14.90 9.93
C GLY A 58 -0.04 -13.89 10.59
N PRO A 59 0.45 -14.18 11.80
CA PRO A 59 1.55 -13.44 12.43
C PRO A 59 2.92 -13.78 11.81
N ASP A 60 3.03 -14.90 11.11
CA ASP A 60 4.30 -15.43 10.56
C ASP A 60 4.67 -14.84 9.20
N ALA A 61 3.84 -13.93 8.67
CA ALA A 61 4.04 -13.20 7.41
C ALA A 61 4.24 -14.12 6.18
N GLU A 62 3.50 -15.23 6.09
CA GLU A 62 3.51 -16.13 4.93
C GLU A 62 2.72 -15.56 3.74
N TRP A 63 3.07 -14.34 3.31
CA TRP A 63 2.39 -13.61 2.25
C TRP A 63 2.43 -14.34 0.91
N ARG A 64 3.54 -15.05 0.61
CA ARG A 64 3.73 -15.82 -0.63
C ARG A 64 2.65 -16.88 -0.86
N ALA A 65 2.11 -17.45 0.23
CA ALA A 65 1.08 -18.49 0.17
C ALA A 65 -0.34 -17.95 -0.05
N CYS A 66 -0.53 -16.63 0.04
CA CYS A 66 -1.85 -16.01 0.05
C CYS A 66 -2.17 -15.31 -1.28
N PRO A 67 -2.98 -15.88 -2.18
CA PRO A 67 -3.31 -15.25 -3.46
C PRO A 67 -4.08 -13.92 -3.32
N HIS A 68 -4.67 -13.69 -2.14
CA HIS A 68 -5.39 -12.47 -1.79
C HIS A 68 -4.57 -11.57 -0.86
N TYR A 69 -3.24 -11.73 -0.79
CA TYR A 69 -2.42 -10.83 0.01
C TYR A 69 -2.48 -9.42 -0.57
N ARG A 70 -2.67 -8.47 0.33
CA ARG A 70 -2.78 -7.05 0.04
C ARG A 70 -2.18 -6.32 1.21
N SER A 71 -1.28 -5.38 0.94
CA SER A 71 -0.69 -4.51 1.95
C SER A 71 -0.86 -3.07 1.49
N THR A 72 -1.85 -2.38 2.05
CA THR A 72 -2.01 -0.95 1.81
C THR A 72 -1.59 -0.11 3.01
N THR A 73 -1.41 1.18 2.75
CA THR A 73 -1.04 2.14 3.78
C THR A 73 -2.27 2.74 4.46
N ASP A 74 -2.12 3.11 5.72
CA ASP A 74 -3.12 3.89 6.46
C ASP A 74 -3.01 5.41 6.22
N GLY A 75 -2.01 5.83 5.43
CA GLY A 75 -1.74 7.22 5.08
C GLY A 75 -1.34 8.10 6.28
N ARG A 76 -0.81 7.52 7.36
CA ARG A 76 -0.45 8.27 8.59
C ARG A 76 0.96 8.86 8.54
N GLU A 77 1.88 8.24 7.83
CA GLU A 77 3.28 8.67 7.79
C GLU A 77 3.93 8.38 6.43
N CYS A 78 4.79 9.30 5.98
CA CYS A 78 5.62 9.08 4.79
C CYS A 78 6.66 7.98 5.06
N ALA A 79 6.59 6.89 4.31
CA ALA A 79 7.51 5.75 4.42
C ALA A 79 8.98 6.13 4.18
N ARG A 80 9.25 7.19 3.40
CA ARG A 80 10.61 7.62 3.07
C ARG A 80 11.24 8.57 4.08
N CYS A 81 10.47 9.52 4.63
CA CYS A 81 11.03 10.60 5.46
C CYS A 81 10.38 10.76 6.83
N GLY A 82 9.42 9.92 7.18
CA GLY A 82 8.76 9.97 8.49
C GLY A 82 7.84 11.19 8.69
N LEU A 83 7.51 11.94 7.64
CA LEU A 83 6.58 13.06 7.77
C LEU A 83 5.17 12.53 8.10
N ALA A 84 4.73 12.75 9.32
CA ALA A 84 3.39 12.38 9.77
C ALA A 84 2.30 13.29 9.16
N GLU A 85 1.20 12.67 8.74
CA GLU A 85 -0.02 13.33 8.28
C GLU A 85 -0.70 14.10 9.42
N VAL A 86 -1.34 15.21 9.08
CA VAL A 86 -2.19 16.00 9.98
C VAL A 86 -3.45 16.38 9.21
N ARG A 87 -4.54 15.66 9.48
CA ARG A 87 -5.81 15.84 8.81
C ARG A 87 -6.59 16.98 9.45
N LEU A 88 -7.08 17.91 8.64
CA LEU A 88 -7.98 18.97 9.08
C LEU A 88 -9.40 18.50 8.80
N ALA A 89 -10.22 18.40 9.84
CA ALA A 89 -11.55 17.78 9.75
C ALA A 89 -12.56 18.62 8.94
N HIS A 90 -12.25 19.89 8.67
CA HIS A 90 -13.17 20.87 8.11
C HIS A 90 -12.59 21.68 6.94
N GLU A 91 -11.47 21.25 6.36
CA GLU A 91 -10.86 21.90 5.20
C GLU A 91 -10.67 20.92 4.05
N ASP A 92 -11.06 21.33 2.82
CA ASP A 92 -10.77 20.61 1.58
C ASP A 92 -9.30 20.81 1.13
N ALA A 93 -8.37 20.75 2.09
CA ALA A 93 -6.95 20.91 1.84
C ALA A 93 -6.35 19.55 1.41
N ARG A 94 -5.70 19.52 0.24
CA ARG A 94 -4.99 18.33 -0.27
C ARG A 94 -4.07 17.73 0.82
N PRO A 95 -4.16 16.42 1.14
CA PRO A 95 -3.36 15.77 2.18
C PRO A 95 -1.85 16.03 2.09
N LEU A 96 -1.15 15.92 3.21
CA LEU A 96 0.32 15.97 3.20
C LEU A 96 0.90 14.68 2.66
N VAL A 97 0.26 13.56 2.97
CA VAL A 97 0.63 12.18 2.65
C VAL A 97 -0.38 11.60 1.66
N GLU A 98 0.16 10.98 0.61
CA GLU A 98 -0.59 10.40 -0.50
C GLU A 98 -0.19 8.94 -0.69
N GLU A 99 -1.10 8.16 -1.25
CA GLU A 99 -0.84 6.77 -1.62
C GLU A 99 0.05 6.68 -2.86
N HIS A 100 1.02 5.77 -2.81
CA HIS A 100 1.94 5.48 -3.89
C HIS A 100 1.99 3.96 -4.11
N HIS A 101 1.54 3.51 -5.29
CA HIS A 101 1.48 2.10 -5.65
C HIS A 101 2.86 1.59 -6.10
N LEU A 102 3.36 0.55 -5.43
CA LEU A 102 4.59 -0.14 -5.81
C LEU A 102 4.30 -1.33 -6.73
N SER A 103 3.20 -2.03 -6.45
CA SER A 103 2.68 -3.13 -7.26
C SER A 103 1.16 -2.99 -7.35
N TYR A 104 0.63 -3.12 -8.56
CA TYR A 104 -0.80 -3.29 -8.77
C TYR A 104 -1.08 -4.79 -8.78
N GLY A 105 -2.05 -5.25 -8.00
CA GLY A 105 -2.59 -6.58 -8.23
C GLY A 105 -3.29 -6.58 -9.58
N ASP A 106 -2.93 -7.51 -10.48
CA ASP A 106 -3.55 -7.62 -11.80
C ASP A 106 -5.04 -7.91 -11.64
N ALA A 107 -5.87 -6.86 -11.69
CA ALA A 107 -7.32 -6.97 -11.62
C ALA A 107 -7.95 -7.59 -12.89
N ASP A 108 -7.14 -7.90 -13.91
CA ASP A 108 -7.60 -8.32 -15.23
C ASP A 108 -7.10 -9.71 -15.70
N ASP A 109 -6.21 -10.41 -14.99
CA ASP A 109 -5.67 -11.73 -15.44
C ASP A 109 -6.30 -12.96 -14.75
N VAL A 110 -7.37 -12.78 -13.97
CA VAL A 110 -8.14 -13.91 -13.39
C VAL A 110 -8.87 -14.76 -14.46
N GLY A 111 -8.77 -14.36 -15.73
CA GLY A 111 -9.38 -15.04 -16.88
C GLY A 111 -8.46 -15.93 -17.71
N ARG A 112 -7.13 -15.96 -17.48
CA ARG A 112 -6.19 -16.70 -18.37
C ARG A 112 -5.62 -17.98 -17.77
N ALA A 113 -5.50 -18.10 -16.45
CA ALA A 113 -4.92 -19.30 -15.80
C ALA A 113 -5.85 -20.53 -15.76
N ALA A 114 -7.10 -20.42 -16.20
CA ALA A 114 -8.05 -21.55 -16.27
C ALA A 114 -8.07 -22.26 -17.63
N ALA A 115 -7.25 -21.84 -18.60
CA ALA A 115 -7.28 -22.37 -19.97
C ALA A 115 -5.88 -22.80 -20.46
N ASP A 116 -5.15 -23.59 -19.68
CA ASP A 116 -4.06 -24.40 -20.24
C ASP A 116 -3.86 -25.72 -19.48
N VAL A 117 -4.85 -26.61 -19.58
CA VAL A 117 -4.67 -28.06 -19.38
C VAL A 117 -5.66 -28.83 -20.26
N THR A 118 -5.72 -28.56 -21.57
CA THR A 118 -6.23 -29.54 -22.55
C THR A 118 -5.68 -29.27 -23.94
N ALA A 119 -4.54 -29.88 -24.28
CA ALA A 119 -4.23 -30.39 -25.63
C ALA A 119 -2.83 -31.03 -25.61
N ALA A 120 -2.73 -32.25 -25.07
CA ALA A 120 -1.64 -33.14 -25.45
C ALA A 120 -2.14 -33.96 -26.63
N ASP A 121 -1.85 -33.53 -27.86
CA ASP A 121 -1.83 -34.42 -29.03
C ASP A 121 -0.95 -33.83 -30.16
N ASP A 122 0.06 -34.62 -30.51
CA ASP A 122 0.67 -34.80 -31.84
C ASP A 122 1.52 -33.67 -32.47
N LEU A 123 2.84 -33.66 -32.23
CA LEU A 123 3.88 -33.27 -33.21
C LEU A 123 5.22 -34.01 -32.95
N GLY A 124 5.77 -34.62 -34.01
CA GLY A 124 7.03 -35.40 -34.01
C GLY A 124 8.32 -34.57 -33.89
N PRO A 125 9.48 -35.26 -33.83
CA PRO A 125 10.76 -34.65 -33.44
C PRO A 125 11.38 -33.93 -34.63
N ASP A 126 11.87 -32.71 -34.41
CA ASP A 126 13.00 -32.05 -35.09
C ASP A 126 12.77 -30.52 -35.16
N ALA A 127 12.94 -29.83 -34.03
CA ALA A 127 13.25 -28.40 -34.02
C ALA A 127 14.06 -28.08 -32.75
N ALA A 128 15.32 -27.74 -32.95
CA ALA A 128 16.20 -27.24 -31.90
C ALA A 128 15.66 -25.92 -31.35
N ALA A 129 15.36 -25.87 -30.06
CA ALA A 129 15.14 -24.62 -29.34
C ALA A 129 16.45 -24.18 -28.64
N PRO A 130 16.76 -22.88 -28.61
CA PRO A 130 17.97 -22.35 -27.97
C PRO A 130 17.89 -22.49 -26.45
N ARG A 131 19.07 -22.50 -25.83
CA ARG A 131 19.26 -22.58 -24.38
C ARG A 131 19.21 -21.19 -23.73
N ASP A 132 18.79 -21.22 -22.48
CA ASP A 132 19.06 -20.30 -21.37
C ASP A 132 18.51 -18.87 -21.50
N ASP A 133 17.39 -18.61 -20.80
CA ASP A 133 17.20 -17.33 -20.11
C ASP A 133 16.80 -17.61 -18.66
N ALA A 134 17.65 -17.16 -17.75
CA ALA A 134 17.54 -17.36 -16.32
C ALA A 134 16.59 -16.32 -15.73
N GLY A 135 15.47 -16.81 -15.20
CA GLY A 135 14.49 -15.98 -14.48
C GLY A 135 13.40 -16.84 -13.84
N ASP A 136 13.77 -17.97 -13.24
CA ASP A 136 12.86 -18.84 -12.50
C ASP A 136 13.17 -18.71 -11.00
N ALA A 137 12.70 -17.61 -10.40
CA ALA A 137 12.78 -17.39 -8.95
C ALA A 137 11.47 -16.90 -8.35
N ASP A 138 10.36 -16.94 -9.10
CA ASP A 138 9.10 -16.30 -8.69
C ASP A 138 7.84 -17.11 -9.05
N ARG A 139 7.97 -18.41 -9.33
CA ARG A 139 6.81 -19.28 -9.63
C ARG A 139 6.06 -19.79 -8.40
N ASP A 140 6.55 -19.51 -7.19
CA ASP A 140 5.95 -19.95 -5.92
C ASP A 140 5.12 -18.85 -5.24
N ASP A 141 5.06 -17.63 -5.79
CA ASP A 141 4.26 -16.55 -5.23
C ASP A 141 2.84 -16.59 -5.78
N ALA A 142 1.85 -16.58 -4.88
CA ALA A 142 0.45 -16.77 -5.20
C ALA A 142 -0.22 -15.63 -6.00
N GLY A 143 0.53 -14.61 -6.42
CA GLY A 143 0.08 -13.64 -7.41
C GLY A 143 0.90 -12.35 -7.42
N PRO A 144 0.62 -11.45 -8.37
CA PRO A 144 0.95 -10.06 -8.20
C PRO A 144 0.06 -9.49 -7.10
N HIS A 145 0.65 -9.12 -5.97
CA HIS A 145 -0.07 -8.53 -4.85
C HIS A 145 -0.18 -7.01 -5.00
N GLU A 146 -1.28 -6.43 -4.51
CA GLU A 146 -1.40 -4.98 -4.39
C GLU A 146 -0.61 -4.51 -3.17
N ILE A 147 0.41 -3.69 -3.43
CA ILE A 147 1.28 -3.10 -2.40
C ILE A 147 1.34 -1.60 -2.60
N THR A 148 0.89 -0.87 -1.58
CA THR A 148 0.81 0.59 -1.60
C THR A 148 1.47 1.15 -0.34
N VAL A 149 2.33 2.14 -0.53
CA VAL A 149 2.99 2.87 0.56
C VAL A 149 2.48 4.31 0.62
N ALA A 150 2.70 4.96 1.75
CA ALA A 150 2.38 6.37 1.94
C ALA A 150 3.62 7.23 1.67
N LEU A 151 3.50 8.25 0.83
CA LEU A 151 4.55 9.23 0.58
C LEU A 151 4.02 10.65 0.78
N CYS A 152 4.78 11.52 1.44
CA CYS A 152 4.41 12.94 1.48
C CYS A 152 4.49 13.55 0.08
N ARG A 153 3.66 14.55 -0.26
CA ARG A 153 3.58 15.13 -1.61
C ARG A 153 4.93 15.54 -2.21
N TRP A 154 5.90 15.94 -1.37
CA TRP A 154 7.26 16.27 -1.80
C TRP A 154 8.09 15.04 -2.13
N CYS A 155 8.08 14.01 -1.27
CA CYS A 155 8.74 12.74 -1.55
C CYS A 155 8.09 12.02 -2.74
N HIS A 156 6.76 12.04 -2.81
CA HIS A 156 5.98 11.47 -3.91
C HIS A 156 6.40 12.08 -5.25
N ALA A 157 6.50 13.41 -5.33
CA ALA A 157 7.00 14.10 -6.51
C ALA A 157 8.46 13.72 -6.83
N LYS A 158 9.34 13.61 -5.84
CA LYS A 158 10.75 13.24 -6.03
C LYS A 158 10.93 11.80 -6.54
N VAL A 159 10.12 10.87 -6.04
CA VAL A 159 10.11 9.46 -6.48
C VAL A 159 9.54 9.35 -7.91
N HIS A 160 8.52 10.15 -8.25
CA HIS A 160 7.93 10.12 -9.60
C HIS A 160 8.72 10.85 -10.68
N THR A 161 9.36 11.97 -10.35
CA THR A 161 10.01 12.86 -11.35
C THR A 161 11.54 12.78 -11.31
N GLY A 162 12.11 11.98 -10.41
CA GLY A 162 13.56 11.88 -10.19
C GLY A 162 14.05 10.45 -9.98
N VAL A 163 15.35 10.32 -9.65
CA VAL A 163 16.08 9.05 -9.44
C VAL A 163 16.02 8.57 -7.98
N ALA A 164 15.17 9.20 -7.17
CA ALA A 164 15.20 9.06 -5.73
C ALA A 164 14.35 7.86 -5.30
N ARG A 165 14.85 7.01 -4.40
CA ARG A 165 14.18 5.76 -4.01
C ARG A 165 13.33 5.91 -2.75
N VAL A 166 12.39 5.00 -2.55
CA VAL A 166 11.49 4.96 -1.39
C VAL A 166 12.25 4.52 -0.14
N ASP A 167 13.20 3.60 -0.29
CA ASP A 167 14.04 3.03 0.76
C ASP A 167 15.27 3.90 1.13
N ASP A 168 15.46 5.03 0.46
CA ASP A 168 16.52 5.99 0.80
C ASP A 168 16.25 6.66 2.15
N ASP A 169 17.28 6.73 3.02
CA ASP A 169 17.24 7.61 4.19
C ASP A 169 17.10 9.07 3.76
N ALA A 170 16.00 9.70 4.16
CA ALA A 170 15.67 11.05 3.75
C ALA A 170 15.11 11.88 4.90
N SER A 171 15.66 13.09 5.07
CA SER A 171 15.04 14.09 5.93
C SER A 171 13.85 14.75 5.22
N PRO A 172 12.77 15.10 5.94
CA PRO A 172 11.67 15.86 5.38
C PRO A 172 12.12 17.18 4.77
N ASP A 173 11.48 17.56 3.67
CA ASP A 173 11.69 18.85 3.04
C ASP A 173 11.33 19.99 4.02
N PRO A 174 12.10 21.09 4.12
CA PRO A 174 11.75 22.21 4.99
C PRO A 174 10.34 22.78 4.72
N GLU A 175 9.90 22.77 3.45
CA GLU A 175 8.53 23.18 3.11
C GLU A 175 7.50 22.15 3.62
N ALA A 176 7.85 20.87 3.63
CA ALA A 176 7.01 19.81 4.20
C ALA A 176 6.81 19.97 5.70
N ILE A 177 7.89 20.31 6.41
CA ILE A 177 7.85 20.62 7.84
C ILE A 177 6.98 21.86 8.08
N ALA A 178 7.22 22.94 7.34
CA ALA A 178 6.44 24.17 7.48
C ALA A 178 4.94 23.94 7.25
N ALA A 179 4.58 23.16 6.24
CA ALA A 179 3.19 22.81 5.97
C ALA A 179 2.56 22.00 7.12
N ARG A 180 3.28 21.00 7.64
CA ARG A 180 2.81 20.19 8.79
C ARG A 180 2.60 21.02 10.04
N GLU A 181 3.55 21.88 10.39
CA GLU A 181 3.42 22.74 11.57
C GLU A 181 2.30 23.79 11.39
N GLY A 182 2.10 24.27 10.16
CA GLY A 182 0.94 25.10 9.81
C GLY A 182 -0.39 24.39 10.09
N ARG A 183 -0.52 23.11 9.72
CA ARG A 183 -1.73 22.32 10.02
C ARG A 183 -1.92 22.07 11.51
N ARG A 184 -0.86 21.74 12.24
CA ARG A 184 -0.91 21.57 13.70
C ARG A 184 -1.35 22.84 14.41
N THR A 185 -0.95 24.00 13.90
CA THR A 185 -1.38 25.29 14.43
C THR A 185 -2.89 25.45 14.25
N ARG A 186 -3.43 25.16 13.06
CA ARG A 186 -4.87 25.23 12.80
C ARG A 186 -5.68 24.24 13.65
N GLU A 187 -5.25 22.99 13.73
CA GLU A 187 -5.89 21.97 14.58
C GLU A 187 -5.93 22.42 16.06
N ARG A 188 -4.87 23.07 16.54
CA ARG A 188 -4.83 23.65 17.90
C ARG A 188 -5.76 24.86 18.04
N GLU A 189 -5.88 25.70 17.03
CA GLU A 189 -6.81 26.83 17.01
C GLU A 189 -8.27 26.36 17.00
N GLU A 190 -8.60 25.31 16.24
CA GLU A 190 -9.94 24.71 16.20
C GLU A 190 -10.32 24.06 17.54
N SER A 191 -9.34 23.44 18.22
CA SER A 191 -9.54 22.87 19.55
C SER A 191 -9.39 23.88 20.68
N ALA A 192 -9.01 25.13 20.39
CA ALA A 192 -8.81 26.16 21.41
C ALA A 192 -10.15 26.58 22.01
N PHE A 193 -10.36 26.21 23.27
CA PHE A 193 -11.48 26.69 24.05
C PHE A 193 -11.25 28.13 24.49
N SER A 194 -12.03 29.08 23.97
CA SER A 194 -12.04 30.46 24.46
C SER A 194 -12.89 30.57 25.73
N THR A 195 -12.27 30.99 26.84
CA THR A 195 -12.95 31.16 28.12
C THR A 195 -13.96 32.30 28.04
N ALA A 196 -15.00 32.25 28.88
CA ALA A 196 -16.00 33.33 28.94
C ALA A 196 -15.37 34.69 29.27
N ARG A 197 -14.30 34.72 30.08
CA ARG A 197 -13.57 35.96 30.40
C ARG A 197 -12.90 36.58 29.18
N GLU A 198 -12.35 35.77 28.28
CA GLU A 198 -11.73 36.25 27.03
C GLU A 198 -12.78 36.73 26.01
N ARG A 199 -13.98 36.14 26.04
CA ARG A 199 -15.12 36.61 25.21
C ARG A 199 -15.76 37.91 25.70
N TYR A 200 -15.74 38.19 27.00
CA TYR A 200 -16.40 39.37 27.60
C TYR A 200 -15.42 40.42 28.16
N GLY A 201 -14.11 40.18 28.10
CA GLY A 201 -13.09 40.97 28.77
C GLY A 201 -12.52 42.14 27.95
N SER A 202 -13.36 43.07 27.52
CA SER A 202 -12.91 44.44 27.14
C SER A 202 -14.01 45.52 27.16
N ASP A 203 -15.30 45.18 27.31
CA ASP A 203 -16.40 46.17 27.22
C ASP A 203 -17.04 46.56 28.57
N GLY A 204 -16.38 46.27 29.70
CA GLY A 204 -16.95 46.45 31.05
C GLY A 204 -16.33 47.56 31.91
N GLY A 205 -15.63 48.54 31.33
CA GLY A 205 -14.80 49.51 32.06
C GLY A 205 -15.13 50.98 31.82
N GLY A 206 -16.39 51.34 31.57
CA GLY A 206 -16.80 52.73 31.37
C GLY A 206 -18.09 53.07 32.13
N GLU A 207 -17.90 53.61 33.34
CA GLU A 207 -18.62 54.71 34.04
C GLU A 207 -18.73 54.48 35.55
#